data_AF-A0A6I3SGZ4-F1
#
_entry.id   AF-A0A6I3SGZ4-F1
#
_cell.length_a   1.000
_cell.length_b   1.000
_cell.length_c   1.000
_cell.angle_alpha   90.00
_cell.angle_beta   90.00
_cell.angle_gamma   90.00
#
_symmetry.space_group_name_H-M   'P 1'
#
loop_
_entity.id
_entity.type
_entity.pdbx_description
1 polymer ?
#
loop_
_entity_poly.entity_id
_entity_poly.type
_entity_poly.pdbx_seq_one_letter_code
_entity_poly.pdbx_strand_id
1 'polypeptide(L)'
;MFKCGVCGYIHEGENAPEKCPKCGAPQEKFTQLSEDAMNLIERSRITNDIHVQLLSLLENVQFLAEEGREEDLDPGCNKLFDGLRTLAVEYRQSIKAELQGHIGKGKWG
;
A
#
# COMPACT_ATOMS: atom_id res chain seq x y z
N MET A 1 -9.04 10.63 16.40
CA MET A 1 -7.91 9.88 15.83
C MET A 1 -6.61 10.37 16.47
N PHE A 2 -5.73 9.47 16.88
CA PHE A 2 -4.50 9.80 17.61
C PHE A 2 -3.27 9.19 16.93
N LYS A 3 -2.22 9.97 16.74
CA LYS A 3 -0.96 9.51 16.15
C LYS A 3 0.10 9.31 17.21
N CYS A 4 0.72 8.13 17.23
CA CYS A 4 1.89 7.88 18.06
C CYS A 4 3.08 8.71 17.56
N GLY A 5 3.63 9.60 18.39
CA GLY A 5 4.80 10.42 18.06
C GLY A 5 6.10 9.62 17.93
N VAL A 6 6.13 8.35 18.36
CA VAL A 6 7.32 7.49 18.26
C VAL A 6 7.36 6.72 16.94
N CYS A 7 6.29 6.01 16.59
CA CYS A 7 6.29 5.09 15.44
C CYS A 7 5.28 5.46 14.34
N GLY A 8 4.49 6.51 14.56
CA GLY A 8 3.48 7.03 13.65
C GLY A 8 2.21 6.18 13.50
N TYR A 9 2.01 5.16 14.35
CA TYR A 9 0.75 4.41 14.39
C TYR A 9 -0.45 5.33 14.61
N ILE A 10 -1.52 5.10 13.85
CA ILE A 10 -2.77 5.85 13.94
C ILE A 10 -3.80 5.01 14.68
N HIS A 11 -4.29 5.52 15.81
CA HIS A 11 -5.37 4.93 16.58
C HIS A 11 -6.70 5.64 16.27
N GLU A 12 -7.73 4.85 15.99
CA GLU A 12 -9.12 5.29 15.87
C GLU A 12 -9.86 5.03 17.18
N GLY A 13 -10.42 6.08 17.75
CA GLY A 13 -11.10 6.05 19.03
C GLY A 13 -11.27 7.45 19.59
N GLU A 14 -12.09 7.54 20.63
CA GLU A 14 -12.32 8.78 21.38
C GLU A 14 -11.10 9.20 22.19
N ASN A 15 -10.29 8.23 22.65
CA ASN A 15 -9.10 8.44 23.47
C ASN A 15 -7.89 7.67 22.91
N ALA A 16 -6.67 8.15 23.19
CA ALA A 16 -5.44 7.40 22.86
C ALA A 16 -5.34 6.12 23.72
N PRO A 17 -4.73 5.03 23.21
CA PRO A 17 -4.57 3.80 23.98
C PRO A 17 -3.50 3.95 25.06
N GLU A 18 -3.58 3.20 26.15
CA GLU A 18 -2.59 3.21 27.25
C GLU A 18 -1.17 2.93 26.76
N LYS A 19 -1.04 2.01 25.79
CA LYS A 19 0.22 1.67 25.12
C LYS A 19 -0.01 1.55 23.62
N CYS A 20 0.96 2.03 22.84
CA CYS A 20 0.95 1.88 21.40
C CYS A 20 1.03 0.40 21.00
N PRO A 21 0.10 -0.15 20.20
CA PRO A 21 0.12 -1.55 19.78
C PRO A 21 1.34 -1.93 18.94
N LYS A 22 1.93 -0.97 18.22
CA LYS A 22 3.08 -1.20 17.34
C LYS A 22 4.43 -1.13 18.06
N CYS A 23 4.64 -0.15 18.94
CA CYS A 23 5.96 0.08 19.56
C CYS A 23 5.97 0.12 21.10
N GLY A 24 4.82 -0.05 21.76
CA GLY A 24 4.71 -0.05 23.21
C GLY A 24 4.85 1.30 23.90
N ALA A 25 5.03 2.40 23.16
CA ALA A 25 5.12 3.76 23.74
C ALA A 25 3.87 4.10 24.58
N PRO A 26 4.02 4.84 25.69
CA PRO A 26 2.90 5.17 26.56
C PRO A 26 1.93 6.17 25.91
N GLN A 27 0.70 6.23 26.42
CA GLN A 27 -0.39 7.11 25.96
C GLN A 27 0.03 8.57 25.76
N GLU A 28 0.88 9.10 26.64
CA GLU A 28 1.40 10.48 26.59
C GLU A 28 2.20 10.81 25.31
N LYS A 29 2.68 9.78 24.59
CA LYS A 29 3.37 9.95 23.31
C LYS A 29 2.40 10.09 22.13
N PHE A 30 1.10 10.02 22.35
CA PHE A 30 0.10 10.23 21.31
C PHE A 30 -0.27 11.70 21.18
N THR A 31 -0.51 12.12 19.95
CA THR A 31 -1.03 13.45 19.63
C THR A 31 -2.37 13.30 18.92
N GLN A 32 -3.38 14.04 19.39
CA GLN A 32 -4.67 14.11 18.69
C GLN A 32 -4.49 14.81 17.35
N LEU A 33 -5.08 14.26 16.30
CA LEU A 33 -5.02 14.83 14.96
C LEU A 33 -6.07 15.91 14.77
N SER A 34 -5.75 16.92 13.95
CA SER A 34 -6.73 17.90 13.49
C SER A 34 -7.74 17.27 12.52
N GLU A 35 -8.88 17.92 12.35
CA GLU A 35 -9.91 17.50 11.40
C GLU A 35 -9.37 17.38 9.97
N ASP A 36 -8.59 18.36 9.51
CA ASP A 36 -7.95 18.33 8.18
C ASP A 36 -7.03 17.11 8.00
N ALA A 37 -6.26 16.77 9.04
CA ALA A 37 -5.38 15.61 9.02
C ALA A 37 -6.17 14.29 9.01
N MET A 38 -7.27 14.22 9.77
CA MET A 38 -8.18 13.07 9.76
C MET A 38 -8.80 12.87 8.38
N ASN A 39 -9.38 13.92 7.79
CA ASN A 39 -9.98 13.88 6.46
C ASN A 39 -8.97 13.47 5.38
N LEU A 40 -7.72 13.96 5.47
CA LEU A 40 -6.67 13.55 4.55
C LEU A 40 -6.32 12.07 4.69
N ILE A 41 -6.19 11.56 5.93
CA ILE A 41 -5.88 10.15 6.20
C ILE A 41 -6.99 9.24 5.67
N GLU A 42 -8.25 9.53 5.99
CA GLU A 42 -9.40 8.73 5.57
C GLU A 42 -9.48 8.60 4.05
N ARG A 43 -9.32 9.71 3.32
CA ARG A 43 -9.30 9.69 1.86
C ARG A 43 -8.09 8.95 1.29
N SER A 44 -6.93 9.09 1.94
CA SER A 44 -5.70 8.45 1.49
C SER A 44 -5.75 6.92 1.68
N ARG A 45 -6.39 6.44 2.76
CA ARG A 45 -6.61 5.00 3.01
C ARG A 45 -7.32 4.32 1.86
N ILE A 46 -8.41 4.92 1.38
CA ILE A 46 -9.20 4.37 0.28
C ILE A 46 -8.31 4.11 -0.94
N THR A 47 -7.53 5.11 -1.37
CA THR A 47 -6.66 4.96 -2.54
C THR A 47 -5.47 4.04 -2.27
N ASN A 48 -4.91 4.06 -1.07
CA ASN A 48 -3.81 3.19 -0.67
C ASN A 48 -4.23 1.71 -0.67
N ASP A 49 -5.42 1.41 -0.15
CA ASP A 49 -5.97 0.05 -0.13
C ASP A 49 -6.25 -0.45 -1.54
N ILE A 50 -6.78 0.41 -2.41
CA ILE A 50 -6.95 0.09 -3.84
C ILE A 50 -5.59 -0.21 -4.48
N HIS A 51 -4.56 0.59 -4.22
CA HIS A 51 -3.21 0.33 -4.73
C HIS A 51 -2.66 -1.01 -4.23
N VAL A 52 -2.86 -1.37 -2.97
CA VAL A 52 -2.44 -2.67 -2.42
C VAL A 52 -3.19 -3.82 -3.10
N GLN A 53 -4.50 -3.70 -3.32
CA GLN A 53 -5.27 -4.71 -4.05
C GLN A 53 -4.80 -4.86 -5.51
N LEU A 54 -4.52 -3.74 -6.18
CA LEU A 54 -3.97 -3.75 -7.54
C LEU A 54 -2.59 -4.41 -7.59
N LEU A 55 -1.74 -4.21 -6.58
CA LEU A 55 -0.43 -4.89 -6.49
C LEU A 55 -0.59 -6.41 -6.45
N SER A 56 -1.55 -6.94 -5.67
CA SER A 56 -1.83 -8.37 -5.61
C SER A 56 -2.35 -8.92 -6.94
N LEU A 57 -3.24 -8.19 -7.61
CA LEU A 57 -3.75 -8.59 -8.92
C LEU A 57 -2.65 -8.63 -9.98
N LEU A 58 -1.79 -7.61 -10.02
CA LEU A 58 -0.66 -7.58 -10.95
C LEU A 58 0.37 -8.67 -10.65
N GLU A 59 0.56 -9.04 -9.39
CA GLU A 59 1.39 -10.19 -9.03
C GLU A 59 0.81 -11.50 -9.59
N ASN A 60 -0.51 -11.70 -9.50
CA ASN A 60 -1.15 -12.85 -10.12
C ASN A 60 -1.02 -12.83 -11.65
N VAL A 61 -1.16 -11.67 -12.31
CA VAL A 61 -0.94 -11.54 -13.76
C VAL A 61 0.50 -11.90 -14.11
N GLN A 62 1.48 -11.42 -13.35
CA GLN A 62 2.88 -11.76 -13.57
C GLN A 62 3.12 -13.26 -13.43
N PHE A 63 2.59 -13.87 -12.36
CA PHE A 63 2.74 -15.30 -12.09
C PHE A 63 2.14 -16.16 -13.21
N LEU A 64 0.88 -15.90 -13.59
CA LEU A 64 0.21 -16.63 -14.67
C LEU A 64 0.88 -16.41 -16.03
N ALA A 65 1.44 -15.22 -16.28
CA ALA A 65 2.19 -14.96 -17.49
C ALA A 65 3.52 -15.73 -17.51
N GLU A 66 4.19 -15.88 -16.37
CA GLU A 66 5.39 -16.71 -16.24
C GLU A 66 5.06 -18.20 -16.45
N GLU A 67 4.02 -18.74 -15.80
CA GLU A 67 3.55 -20.12 -16.03
C GLU A 67 3.18 -20.35 -17.51
N GLY A 68 2.38 -19.46 -18.11
CA GLY A 68 2.00 -19.58 -19.51
C GLY A 68 3.20 -19.49 -20.47
N ARG A 69 4.24 -18.72 -20.10
CA ARG A 69 5.46 -18.60 -20.89
C ARG A 69 6.31 -19.88 -20.86
N GLU A 70 6.27 -20.63 -19.77
CA GLU A 70 7.01 -21.90 -19.60
C GLU A 70 6.50 -23.01 -20.52
N GLU A 71 5.22 -22.99 -20.90
CA GLU A 71 4.63 -23.97 -21.83
C GLU A 71 5.20 -23.88 -23.26
N ASP A 72 5.79 -22.73 -23.63
CA ASP A 72 6.50 -22.47 -24.90
C ASP A 72 5.75 -22.94 -26.18
N LEU A 73 4.41 -22.82 -26.20
CA LEU A 73 3.56 -23.38 -27.25
C LEU A 73 3.88 -22.86 -28.67
N ASP A 74 3.89 -21.54 -28.83
CA ASP A 74 4.16 -20.87 -30.10
C ASP A 74 4.64 -19.41 -29.91
N PRO A 75 5.27 -18.80 -30.94
CA PRO A 75 5.84 -17.45 -30.81
C PRO A 75 4.83 -16.35 -30.48
N GLY A 76 3.57 -16.49 -30.92
CA GLY A 76 2.49 -15.55 -30.64
C GLY A 76 2.08 -15.59 -29.18
N CYS A 77 1.86 -16.79 -28.64
CA CYS A 77 1.60 -17.00 -27.21
C CYS A 77 2.76 -16.48 -26.34
N ASN A 78 4.00 -16.85 -26.67
CA ASN A 78 5.19 -16.44 -25.91
C ASN A 78 5.32 -14.92 -25.84
N LYS A 79 5.14 -14.24 -26.98
CA LYS A 79 5.16 -12.77 -27.04
C LYS A 79 4.07 -12.12 -26.18
N LEU A 80 2.87 -12.71 -26.15
CA LEU A 80 1.78 -12.18 -25.33
C LEU A 80 2.10 -12.30 -23.84
N PHE A 81 2.59 -13.47 -23.39
CA PHE A 81 2.98 -13.68 -22.01
C PHE A 81 4.15 -12.80 -21.58
N ASP A 82 5.18 -12.65 -22.42
CA ASP A 82 6.30 -11.73 -22.16
C ASP A 82 5.81 -10.27 -21.99
N GLY A 83 4.83 -9.86 -22.80
CA GLY A 83 4.18 -8.55 -22.70
C GLY A 83 3.40 -8.36 -21.41
N LEU A 84 2.57 -9.34 -21.01
CA LEU A 84 1.79 -9.31 -19.78
C LEU A 84 2.70 -9.26 -18.54
N ARG A 85 3.77 -10.06 -18.54
CA ARG A 85 4.79 -10.05 -17.48
C ARG A 85 5.44 -8.67 -17.34
N THR A 86 5.86 -8.08 -18.46
CA THR A 86 6.50 -6.76 -18.49
C THR A 86 5.56 -5.69 -17.93
N LEU A 87 4.31 -5.66 -18.43
CA LEU A 87 3.27 -4.75 -17.97
C LEU A 87 3.05 -4.87 -16.46
N ALA A 88 2.88 -6.10 -15.97
CA ALA A 88 2.63 -6.35 -14.55
C ALA A 88 3.77 -5.82 -13.68
N VAL A 89 5.03 -6.07 -14.07
CA VAL A 89 6.21 -5.58 -13.35
C VAL A 89 6.25 -4.05 -13.33
N GLU A 90 6.10 -3.39 -14.47
CA GLU A 90 6.19 -1.93 -14.59
C GLU A 90 5.12 -1.21 -13.76
N TYR A 91 3.87 -1.68 -13.81
CA TYR A 91 2.80 -1.10 -13.01
C TYR A 91 2.94 -1.40 -11.51
N ARG A 92 3.46 -2.58 -11.12
CA ARG A 92 3.79 -2.85 -9.72
C ARG A 92 4.82 -1.86 -9.18
N GLN A 93 5.87 -1.56 -9.95
CA GLN A 93 6.87 -0.57 -9.54
C GLN A 93 6.29 0.85 -9.52
N SER A 94 5.45 1.20 -10.50
CA SER A 94 4.79 2.51 -10.56
C SER A 94 3.89 2.76 -9.35
N ILE A 95 3.11 1.76 -8.94
CA ILE A 95 2.26 1.85 -7.73
C ILE A 95 3.11 2.00 -6.47
N LYS A 96 4.21 1.24 -6.35
CA LYS A 96 5.14 1.37 -5.21
C LYS A 96 5.75 2.78 -5.13
N ALA A 97 6.09 3.38 -6.26
CA ALA A 97 6.59 4.75 -6.32
C ALA A 97 5.54 5.77 -5.84
N GLU A 98 4.27 5.59 -6.22
CA GLU A 98 3.19 6.46 -5.74
C GLU A 98 2.94 6.30 -4.24
N LEU A 99 2.90 5.06 -3.73
CA LEU A 99 2.75 4.78 -2.30
C LEU A 99 3.91 5.38 -1.47
N GLN A 100 5.15 5.32 -1.98
CA GLN A 100 6.29 6.02 -1.38
C GLN A 100 6.06 7.53 -1.32
N GLY A 101 5.50 8.13 -2.39
CA GLY A 101 5.12 9.53 -2.43
C GLY A 101 4.03 9.89 -1.40
N HIS A 102 3.05 9.02 -1.20
CA HIS A 102 2.01 9.18 -0.19
C HIS A 102 2.60 9.17 1.24
N ILE A 103 3.47 8.19 1.53
CA ILE A 103 4.15 8.09 2.83
C ILE A 103 4.98 9.35 3.12
N GLY A 104 5.77 9.81 2.15
CA GLY A 104 6.59 11.02 2.30
C GLY A 104 5.78 12.30 2.53
N LYS A 105 4.52 12.35 2.08
CA LYS A 105 3.63 13.52 2.19
C LYS A 105 2.64 13.43 3.36
N GLY A 106 2.78 12.44 4.25
CA GLY A 106 1.83 12.25 5.35
C GLY A 106 0.44 11.79 4.91
N LYS A 107 0.29 11.35 3.65
CA LYS A 107 -0.93 10.73 3.09
C LYS A 107 -0.97 9.24 3.42
N TRP A 108 -0.59 8.92 4.64
CA TRP A 108 -0.49 7.55 5.13
C TRP A 108 -1.04 7.52 6.54
N GLY A 109 -1.97 6.62 6.75
CA GLY A 109 -2.63 6.36 8.01
C GLY A 109 -3.57 5.21 7.79
#